data_AF-A0A1A3KLV8-F1
#
_entry.id   AF-A0A1A3KLV8-F1
#
_cell.length_a   1.000
_cell.length_b   1.000
_cell.length_c   1.000
_cell.angle_alpha   90.00
_cell.angle_beta   90.00
_cell.angle_gamma   90.00
#
_symmetry.space_group_name_H-M   'P 1'
#
loop_
_entity.id
_entity.type
_entity.pdbx_description
1 polymer ?
#
loop_
_entity_poly.entity_id
_entity_poly.type
_entity_poly.pdbx_seq_one_letter_code
_entity_poly.pdbx_strand_id
1 'polypeptide(L)'
;MPSNDRSRPAGRPRDTSIDDRVLSATRELLLEVGWDDLSVRLVAARAGVGRSSLNRRWSSKAELVLHAILGESPDLAPFEGTDLTGWIEWVVRGSHELFDRPDVRTAVPGLLLALQENDDLRKTLWAAFSGPAVALFAEKAQPSNRRERHRAELDARATLAMAAGAALFLTTVGVEDNSEVLRNRIAQLLKSATVPAFER
;
A
#
# COMPACT_ATOMS: atom_id res chain seq x y z
N MET A 1 -29.31 -41.38 -10.64
CA MET A 1 -27.88 -41.12 -10.36
C MET A 1 -27.11 -41.04 -11.67
N PRO A 2 -25.99 -40.31 -11.77
CA PRO A 2 -25.40 -39.33 -10.84
C PRO A 2 -25.02 -38.00 -11.56
N SER A 3 -24.73 -36.91 -10.86
CA SER A 3 -23.33 -36.52 -10.63
C SER A 3 -23.25 -35.59 -9.41
N ASN A 4 -22.60 -36.12 -8.39
CA ASN A 4 -22.22 -35.45 -7.15
C ASN A 4 -20.96 -34.63 -7.43
N ASP A 5 -21.10 -33.32 -7.63
CA ASP A 5 -19.95 -32.41 -7.71
C ASP A 5 -19.40 -32.21 -6.30
N ARG A 6 -18.38 -33.01 -5.97
CA ARG A 6 -17.61 -32.84 -4.75
C ARG A 6 -16.76 -31.58 -4.92
N SER A 7 -17.31 -30.44 -4.50
CA SER A 7 -16.53 -29.25 -4.23
C SER A 7 -15.35 -29.63 -3.32
N ARG A 8 -14.15 -29.54 -3.89
CA ARG A 8 -12.90 -29.73 -3.16
C ARG A 8 -12.89 -28.72 -2.00
N PRO A 9 -12.70 -29.14 -0.75
CA PRO A 9 -12.62 -28.18 0.35
C PRO A 9 -11.45 -27.24 0.06
N ALA A 10 -11.76 -25.95 0.03
CA ALA A 10 -10.76 -24.89 0.04
C ALA A 10 -9.75 -25.21 1.14
N GLY A 11 -8.45 -25.17 0.79
CA GLY A 11 -7.37 -25.52 1.71
C GLY A 11 -7.53 -24.81 3.04
N ARG A 12 -7.08 -25.47 4.12
CA ARG A 12 -7.13 -24.96 5.50
C ARG A 12 -6.76 -23.46 5.52
N PRO A 13 -7.57 -22.61 6.19
CA PRO A 13 -7.31 -21.17 6.25
C PRO A 13 -5.84 -20.88 6.58
N ARG A 14 -5.25 -19.91 5.88
CA ARG A 14 -3.88 -19.45 6.15
C ARG A 14 -3.77 -19.13 7.64
N ASP A 15 -2.79 -19.74 8.31
CA ASP A 15 -2.50 -19.43 9.71
C ASP A 15 -1.89 -18.03 9.77
N THR A 16 -2.68 -17.05 10.22
CA THR A 16 -2.33 -15.63 10.30
C THR A 16 -1.26 -15.36 11.36
N SER A 17 -1.16 -16.21 12.39
CA SER A 17 -0.12 -16.08 13.43
C SER A 17 1.29 -16.31 12.90
N ILE A 18 1.42 -17.10 11.83
CA ILE A 18 2.69 -17.30 11.12
C ILE A 18 3.03 -16.05 10.31
N ASP A 19 2.04 -15.45 9.65
CA ASP A 19 2.25 -14.28 8.82
C ASP A 19 2.68 -13.10 9.68
N ASP A 20 1.97 -12.82 10.77
CA ASP A 20 2.31 -11.71 11.69
C ASP A 20 3.75 -11.82 12.22
N ARG A 21 4.17 -13.02 12.63
CA ARG A 21 5.55 -13.26 13.07
C ARG A 21 6.57 -13.03 11.97
N VAL A 22 6.30 -13.50 10.76
CA VAL A 22 7.20 -13.34 9.61
C VAL A 22 7.29 -11.87 9.18
N LEU A 23 6.16 -11.16 9.12
CA LEU A 23 6.11 -9.76 8.76
C LEU A 23 6.79 -8.89 9.82
N SER A 24 6.63 -9.19 11.12
CA SER A 24 7.35 -8.51 12.20
C SER A 24 8.86 -8.73 12.09
N ALA A 25 9.29 -9.99 11.97
CA ALA A 25 10.70 -10.33 11.80
C ALA A 25 11.32 -9.65 10.57
N THR A 26 10.54 -9.48 9.50
CA THR A 26 10.99 -8.79 8.29
C THR A 26 11.24 -7.30 8.55
N ARG A 27 10.33 -6.61 9.24
CA ARG A 27 10.51 -5.19 9.62
C ARG A 27 11.70 -4.99 10.55
N GLU A 28 11.84 -5.83 11.56
CA GLU A 28 12.98 -5.80 12.49
C GLU A 28 14.31 -6.00 11.76
N LEU A 29 14.39 -7.02 10.91
CA LEU A 29 15.60 -7.31 10.14
C LEU A 29 15.94 -6.20 9.13
N LEU A 30 14.95 -5.55 8.53
CA LEU A 30 15.21 -4.38 7.68
C LEU A 30 15.93 -3.27 8.45
N LEU A 31 15.59 -3.05 9.72
CA LEU A 31 16.26 -2.06 10.56
C LEU A 31 17.65 -2.53 11.01
N GLU A 32 17.83 -3.83 11.25
CA GLU A 32 19.10 -4.39 11.73
C GLU A 32 20.17 -4.53 10.64
N VAL A 33 19.79 -5.04 9.46
CA VAL A 33 20.74 -5.43 8.41
C VAL A 33 20.51 -4.69 7.09
N GLY A 34 19.46 -3.89 6.98
CA GLY A 34 19.14 -3.16 5.77
C GLY A 34 18.50 -4.02 4.68
N TRP A 35 18.19 -3.39 3.54
CA TRP A 35 17.64 -4.10 2.39
C TRP A 35 18.62 -5.16 1.89
N ASP A 36 19.87 -4.82 1.57
CA ASP A 36 20.77 -5.71 0.82
C ASP A 36 21.02 -7.06 1.51
N ASP A 37 21.32 -7.04 2.82
CA ASP A 37 21.62 -8.25 3.60
C ASP A 37 20.36 -9.03 4.06
N LEU A 38 19.17 -8.44 3.94
CA LEU A 38 17.93 -9.15 4.22
C LEU A 38 17.74 -10.33 3.26
N SER A 39 17.49 -11.52 3.81
CA SER A 39 17.19 -12.72 3.02
C SER A 39 16.03 -13.53 3.59
N VAL A 40 15.31 -14.25 2.73
CA VAL A 40 14.22 -15.16 3.13
C VAL A 40 14.69 -16.19 4.16
N ARG A 41 15.95 -16.64 4.07
CA ARG A 41 16.54 -17.57 5.04
C ARG A 41 16.71 -16.92 6.41
N LEU A 42 17.19 -15.67 6.45
CA LEU A 42 17.38 -14.91 7.68
C LEU A 42 16.03 -14.63 8.37
N VAL A 43 15.03 -14.21 7.59
CA VAL A 43 13.66 -14.00 8.10
C VAL A 43 13.06 -15.30 8.65
N ALA A 44 13.19 -16.40 7.92
CA ALA A 44 12.68 -17.70 8.36
C ALA A 44 13.28 -18.13 9.71
N ALA A 45 14.60 -17.94 9.87
CA ALA A 45 15.29 -18.22 11.13
C ALA A 45 14.81 -17.32 12.26
N ARG A 46 14.69 -16.01 12.04
CA ARG A 46 14.21 -15.05 13.05
C ARG A 46 12.77 -15.32 13.47
N ALA A 47 11.89 -15.63 12.52
CA ALA A 47 10.48 -15.91 12.79
C ALA A 47 10.23 -17.32 13.35
N GLY A 48 11.25 -18.20 13.36
CA GLY A 48 11.11 -19.59 13.83
C GLY A 48 10.21 -20.43 12.92
N VAL A 49 10.33 -20.26 11.61
CA VAL A 49 9.53 -20.98 10.60
C VAL A 49 10.40 -21.64 9.55
N GLY A 50 9.92 -22.72 8.93
CA GLY A 50 10.64 -23.39 7.86
C GLY A 50 10.68 -22.56 6.58
N ARG A 51 11.84 -22.49 5.90
CA ARG A 51 12.02 -21.78 4.62
C ARG A 51 11.01 -22.19 3.55
N SER A 52 10.68 -23.48 3.47
CA SER A 52 9.69 -24.01 2.54
C SER A 52 8.30 -23.40 2.78
N SER A 53 7.92 -23.16 4.04
CA SER A 53 6.66 -22.49 4.37
C SER A 53 6.63 -21.03 3.94
N LEU A 54 7.77 -20.33 4.05
CA LEU A 54 7.88 -18.92 3.65
C LEU A 54 7.81 -18.76 2.12
N ASN A 55 8.56 -19.57 1.38
CA ASN A 55 8.56 -19.56 -0.09
C ASN A 55 7.20 -19.92 -0.71
N ARG A 56 6.34 -20.66 -0.01
CA ARG A 56 4.96 -20.94 -0.47
C ARG A 56 4.01 -19.75 -0.28
N ARG A 57 4.33 -18.86 0.66
CA ARG A 57 3.47 -17.72 1.05
C ARG A 57 3.85 -16.46 0.29
N TRP A 58 5.15 -16.22 0.10
CA TRP A 58 5.70 -15.11 -0.69
C TRP A 58 6.69 -15.65 -1.71
N SER A 59 6.49 -15.28 -2.96
CA SER A 59 7.28 -15.71 -4.11
C SER A 59 8.64 -15.00 -4.20
N SER A 60 8.77 -13.83 -3.57
CA SER A 60 9.99 -13.03 -3.61
C SER A 60 10.25 -12.25 -2.31
N LYS A 61 11.49 -11.82 -2.11
CA LYS A 61 11.89 -10.89 -1.03
C LYS A 61 11.10 -9.58 -1.14
N ALA A 62 10.91 -9.06 -2.35
CA ALA A 62 10.17 -7.83 -2.58
C ALA A 62 8.70 -7.96 -2.15
N GLU A 63 8.03 -9.05 -2.54
CA GLU A 63 6.65 -9.33 -2.14
C GLU A 63 6.51 -9.45 -0.61
N LEU A 64 7.43 -10.18 0.03
CA LEU A 64 7.48 -10.30 1.50
C LEU A 64 7.62 -8.94 2.18
N VAL A 65 8.56 -8.12 1.72
CA VAL A 65 8.82 -6.79 2.29
C VAL A 65 7.64 -5.84 2.04
N LEU A 66 7.00 -5.89 0.88
CA LEU A 66 5.80 -5.12 0.58
C LEU A 66 4.67 -5.46 1.56
N HIS A 67 4.40 -6.75 1.79
CA HIS A 67 3.40 -7.17 2.77
C HIS A 67 3.79 -6.76 4.20
N ALA A 68 5.09 -6.76 4.52
CA ALA A 68 5.55 -6.36 5.85
C ALA A 68 5.34 -4.86 6.12
N ILE A 69 5.41 -4.03 5.08
CA ILE A 69 5.30 -2.57 5.18
C ILE A 69 3.85 -2.09 5.02
N LEU A 70 3.15 -2.61 4.01
CA LEU A 70 1.82 -2.16 3.59
C LEU A 70 0.68 -3.01 4.18
N GLY A 71 0.98 -4.19 4.71
CA GLY A 71 -0.03 -5.20 5.03
C GLY A 71 -0.53 -5.94 3.78
N GLU A 72 -1.42 -6.91 3.97
CA GLU A 72 -2.04 -7.66 2.86
C GLU A 72 -3.15 -6.90 2.16
N SER A 73 -3.74 -5.90 2.84
CA SER A 73 -4.85 -5.11 2.31
C SER A 73 -4.75 -3.69 2.84
N PRO A 74 -5.09 -2.69 2.01
CA PRO A 74 -5.15 -1.30 2.48
C PRO A 74 -6.17 -1.16 3.61
N ASP A 75 -5.82 -0.43 4.66
CA ASP A 75 -6.76 -0.08 5.71
C ASP A 75 -7.76 0.96 5.17
N LEU A 76 -9.02 0.54 5.08
CA LEU A 76 -10.12 1.37 4.60
C LEU A 76 -10.98 1.94 5.73
N ALA A 77 -10.73 1.57 6.99
CA ALA A 77 -11.48 2.12 8.13
C ALA A 77 -11.49 3.66 8.15
N PRO A 78 -10.40 4.37 7.74
CA PRO A 78 -10.41 5.83 7.69
C PRO A 78 -11.34 6.46 6.65
N PHE A 79 -11.98 5.67 5.78
CA PHE A 79 -13.01 6.15 4.85
C PHE A 79 -14.42 6.17 5.48
N GLU A 80 -14.59 5.54 6.65
CA GLU A 80 -15.85 5.54 7.37
C GLU A 80 -16.12 6.93 7.97
N GLY A 81 -17.26 7.52 7.64
CA GLY A 81 -17.65 8.82 8.17
C GLY A 81 -16.92 10.05 7.60
N THR A 82 -16.00 9.89 6.64
CA THR A 82 -15.31 11.02 5.99
C THR A 82 -15.89 11.36 4.63
N ASP A 83 -15.85 12.64 4.26
CA ASP A 83 -16.14 13.13 2.91
C ASP A 83 -14.89 13.01 2.00
N LEU A 84 -14.99 13.47 0.74
CA LEU A 84 -13.86 13.45 -0.20
C LEU A 84 -12.69 14.31 0.29
N THR A 85 -12.99 15.43 0.95
CA THR A 85 -12.00 16.35 1.52
C THR A 85 -11.17 15.65 2.59
N GLY A 86 -11.84 15.05 3.58
CA GLY A 86 -11.19 14.29 4.66
C GLY A 86 -10.43 13.08 4.13
N TRP A 87 -10.90 12.46 3.05
CA TRP A 87 -10.16 11.40 2.38
C TRP A 87 -8.82 11.89 1.80
N ILE A 88 -8.80 13.01 1.10
CA ILE A 88 -7.57 13.59 0.53
C ILE A 88 -6.57 13.90 1.64
N GLU A 89 -7.03 14.51 2.73
CA GLU A 89 -6.19 14.82 3.90
C GLU A 89 -5.61 13.55 4.51
N TRP A 90 -6.43 12.51 4.66
CA TRP A 90 -5.98 11.22 5.16
C TRP A 90 -4.95 10.57 4.25
N VAL A 91 -5.16 10.56 2.93
CA VAL A 91 -4.22 9.96 1.98
C VAL A 91 -2.86 10.67 2.02
N VAL A 92 -2.84 12.00 2.09
CA VAL A 92 -1.60 12.78 2.19
C VAL A 92 -0.87 12.46 3.49
N ARG A 93 -1.60 12.47 4.61
CA ARG A 93 -1.04 12.17 5.92
C ARG A 93 -0.53 10.73 6.01
N GLY A 94 -1.35 9.75 5.65
CA GLY A 94 -1.01 8.32 5.71
C GLY A 94 0.14 7.95 4.78
N SER A 95 0.21 8.56 3.58
CA SER A 95 1.37 8.40 2.70
C SER A 95 2.65 8.90 3.38
N HIS A 96 2.60 10.09 3.98
CA HIS A 96 3.75 10.63 4.70
C HIS A 96 4.15 9.77 5.91
N GLU A 97 3.20 9.43 6.79
CA GLU A 97 3.43 8.57 7.96
C GLU A 97 4.08 7.24 7.55
N LEU A 98 3.61 6.63 6.45
CA LEU A 98 4.18 5.41 5.90
C LEU A 98 5.65 5.60 5.46
N PHE A 99 5.94 6.62 4.66
CA PHE A 99 7.29 6.88 4.14
C PHE A 99 8.24 7.48 5.19
N ASP A 100 7.74 7.96 6.32
CA ASP A 100 8.53 8.45 7.45
C ASP A 100 9.05 7.30 8.33
N ARG A 101 8.37 6.14 8.30
CA ARG A 101 8.79 4.95 9.04
C ARG A 101 10.21 4.49 8.66
N PRO A 102 11.11 4.24 9.64
CA PRO A 102 12.49 3.86 9.35
C PRO A 102 12.64 2.57 8.54
N ASP A 103 11.80 1.57 8.77
CA ASP A 103 11.84 0.29 8.04
C ASP A 103 11.46 0.48 6.56
N VAL A 104 10.53 1.38 6.28
CA VAL A 104 10.14 1.77 4.93
C VAL A 104 11.26 2.53 4.22
N ARG A 105 11.86 3.52 4.89
CA ARG A 105 12.99 4.29 4.32
C ARG A 105 14.14 3.38 3.91
N THR A 106 14.46 2.39 4.74
CA THR A 106 15.51 1.41 4.45
C THR A 106 15.15 0.48 3.29
N ALA A 107 13.87 0.11 3.14
CA ALA A 107 13.43 -0.79 2.10
C ALA A 107 13.22 -0.13 0.73
N VAL A 108 12.81 1.14 0.70
CA VAL A 108 12.34 1.85 -0.50
C VAL A 108 13.31 1.81 -1.68
N PRO A 109 14.62 2.12 -1.54
CA PRO A 109 15.53 2.12 -2.69
C PRO A 109 15.61 0.74 -3.37
N GLY A 110 15.73 -0.31 -2.56
CA GLY A 110 15.77 -1.68 -3.05
C GLY A 110 14.43 -2.19 -3.60
N LEU A 111 13.33 -1.78 -2.98
CA LEU A 111 11.98 -2.06 -3.48
C LEU A 111 11.73 -1.43 -4.84
N LEU A 112 12.13 -0.17 -5.05
CA LEU A 112 11.94 0.51 -6.33
C LEU A 112 12.70 -0.21 -7.45
N LEU A 113 13.93 -0.65 -7.19
CA LEU A 113 14.71 -1.46 -8.13
C LEU A 113 14.03 -2.81 -8.40
N ALA A 114 13.65 -3.55 -7.36
CA ALA A 114 13.00 -4.85 -7.51
C ALA A 114 11.65 -4.76 -8.23
N LEU A 115 10.89 -3.68 -8.01
CA LEU A 115 9.63 -3.40 -8.71
C LEU A 115 9.85 -3.00 -10.17
N GLN A 116 10.98 -2.36 -10.53
CA GLN A 116 11.33 -2.14 -11.94
C GLN A 116 11.62 -3.45 -12.66
N GLU A 117 12.29 -4.39 -12.01
CA GLU A 117 12.67 -5.69 -12.59
C GLU A 117 11.50 -6.69 -12.64
N ASN A 118 10.43 -6.46 -11.88
CA ASN A 118 9.27 -7.35 -11.78
C ASN A 118 7.95 -6.64 -12.09
N ASP A 119 7.61 -6.61 -13.38
CA ASP A 119 6.38 -5.99 -13.91
C ASP A 119 5.09 -6.54 -13.29
N ASP A 120 5.01 -7.85 -13.07
CA ASP A 120 3.79 -8.50 -12.58
C ASP A 120 3.56 -8.19 -11.10
N LEU A 121 4.62 -8.17 -10.30
CA LEU A 121 4.55 -7.72 -8.91
C LEU A 121 4.12 -6.25 -8.85
N ARG A 122 4.72 -5.38 -9.69
CA ARG A 122 4.38 -3.96 -9.74
C ARG A 122 2.92 -3.71 -10.11
N LYS A 123 2.40 -4.41 -11.13
CA LYS A 123 0.99 -4.31 -11.56
C LYS A 123 0.04 -4.82 -10.48
N THR A 124 0.34 -5.98 -9.89
CA THR A 124 -0.47 -6.59 -8.82
C THR A 124 -0.53 -5.68 -7.60
N LEU A 125 0.62 -5.14 -7.17
CA LEU A 125 0.71 -4.20 -6.06
C LEU A 125 -0.18 -2.97 -6.31
N TRP A 126 -0.03 -2.32 -7.47
CA TRP A 126 -0.80 -1.12 -7.78
C TRP A 126 -2.31 -1.40 -7.82
N ALA A 127 -2.72 -2.51 -8.45
CA ALA A 127 -4.13 -2.88 -8.54
C ALA A 127 -4.74 -3.18 -7.16
N ALA A 128 -4.03 -3.94 -6.32
CA ALA A 128 -4.50 -4.30 -4.98
C ALA A 128 -4.57 -3.09 -4.05
N PHE A 129 -3.57 -2.20 -4.11
CA PHE A 129 -3.49 -1.02 -3.25
C PHE A 129 -4.49 0.07 -3.65
N SER A 130 -4.55 0.42 -4.94
CA SER A 130 -5.39 1.54 -5.41
C SER A 130 -6.85 1.15 -5.66
N GLY A 131 -7.14 -0.09 -6.05
CA GLY A 131 -8.46 -0.53 -6.51
C GLY A 131 -9.59 -0.24 -5.52
N PRO A 132 -9.52 -0.75 -4.27
CA PRO A 132 -10.56 -0.54 -3.27
C PRO A 132 -10.76 0.95 -2.92
N ALA A 133 -9.65 1.68 -2.71
CA ALA A 133 -9.68 3.11 -2.41
C ALA A 133 -10.32 3.94 -3.52
N VAL A 134 -9.98 3.65 -4.78
CA VAL A 134 -10.51 4.33 -5.96
C VAL A 134 -12.00 4.06 -6.14
N ALA A 135 -12.44 2.81 -5.94
CA ALA A 135 -13.86 2.46 -6.04
C ALA A 135 -14.69 3.23 -4.99
N LEU A 136 -14.20 3.26 -3.76
CA LEU A 136 -14.88 3.95 -2.65
C LEU A 136 -14.91 5.48 -2.83
N PHE A 137 -13.81 6.07 -3.31
CA PHE A 137 -13.78 7.49 -3.67
C PHE A 137 -14.81 7.81 -4.77
N ALA A 138 -14.83 7.00 -5.84
CA ALA A 138 -15.74 7.21 -6.95
C ALA A 138 -17.21 7.05 -6.54
N GLU A 139 -17.52 6.17 -5.59
CA GLU A 139 -18.86 6.04 -5.01
C GLU A 139 -19.24 7.28 -4.20
N LYS A 140 -18.36 7.76 -3.31
CA LYS A 140 -18.58 8.96 -2.49
C LYS A 140 -18.71 10.24 -3.33
N ALA A 141 -18.14 10.27 -4.53
CA ALA A 141 -18.33 11.36 -5.48
C ALA A 141 -19.75 11.42 -6.09
N GLN A 142 -20.61 10.44 -5.81
CA GLN A 142 -22.00 10.37 -6.25
C GLN A 142 -22.19 10.67 -7.75
N PRO A 143 -21.49 9.96 -8.65
CA PRO A 143 -21.52 10.24 -10.08
C PRO A 143 -22.91 9.93 -10.65
N SER A 144 -23.43 10.86 -11.46
CA SER A 144 -24.72 10.72 -12.15
C SER A 144 -24.63 9.90 -13.43
N ASN A 145 -23.44 9.67 -13.97
CA ASN A 145 -23.22 8.91 -15.20
C ASN A 145 -21.83 8.25 -15.26
N ARG A 146 -21.62 7.39 -16.27
CA ARG A 146 -20.36 6.65 -16.47
C ARG A 146 -19.14 7.57 -16.67
N ARG A 147 -19.32 8.73 -17.30
CA ARG A 147 -18.23 9.69 -17.56
C ARG A 147 -17.77 10.34 -16.26
N GLU A 148 -18.70 10.77 -15.41
CA GLU A 148 -18.41 11.29 -14.08
C GLU A 148 -17.75 10.25 -13.19
N ARG A 149 -18.25 9.01 -13.21
CA ARG A 149 -17.59 7.91 -12.48
C ARG A 149 -16.15 7.71 -12.93
N HIS A 150 -15.91 7.65 -14.24
CA HIS A 150 -14.56 7.49 -14.77
C HIS A 150 -13.64 8.64 -14.38
N ARG A 151 -14.15 9.88 -14.38
CA ARG A 151 -13.41 11.05 -13.92
C ARG A 151 -13.05 10.94 -12.44
N ALA A 152 -14.01 10.62 -11.56
CA ALA A 152 -13.75 10.45 -10.13
C ALA A 152 -12.72 9.33 -9.87
N GLU A 153 -12.78 8.24 -10.63
CA GLU A 153 -11.78 7.17 -10.54
C GLU A 153 -10.38 7.60 -11.01
N LEU A 154 -10.25 8.52 -11.97
CA LEU A 154 -8.97 9.11 -12.37
C LEU A 154 -8.44 10.07 -11.31
N ASP A 155 -9.32 10.93 -10.79
CA ASP A 155 -9.03 11.92 -9.75
C ASP A 155 -8.53 11.24 -8.46
N ALA A 156 -9.14 10.11 -8.08
CA ALA A 156 -8.69 9.27 -6.97
C ALA A 156 -7.26 8.72 -7.20
N ARG A 157 -7.00 8.15 -8.38
CA ARG A 157 -5.67 7.60 -8.73
C ARG A 157 -4.60 8.68 -8.76
N ALA A 158 -4.93 9.84 -9.32
CA ALA A 158 -4.03 10.98 -9.37
C ALA A 158 -3.70 11.48 -7.95
N THR A 159 -4.71 11.57 -7.07
CA THR A 159 -4.51 11.94 -5.66
C THR A 159 -3.60 10.95 -4.94
N LEU A 160 -3.86 9.64 -5.05
CA LEU A 160 -3.02 8.60 -4.46
C LEU A 160 -1.57 8.68 -4.97
N ALA A 161 -1.38 8.80 -6.28
CA ALA A 161 -0.06 8.88 -6.89
C ALA A 161 0.71 10.14 -6.46
N MET A 162 0.05 11.30 -6.43
CA MET A 162 0.67 12.56 -6.02
C MET A 162 1.01 12.58 -4.52
N ALA A 163 0.13 12.08 -3.67
CA ALA A 163 0.38 12.00 -2.23
C ALA A 163 1.54 11.04 -1.91
N ALA A 164 1.52 9.83 -2.48
CA ALA A 164 2.58 8.85 -2.31
C ALA A 164 3.91 9.34 -2.90
N GLY A 165 3.88 9.95 -4.10
CA GLY A 165 5.07 10.50 -4.76
C GLY A 165 5.68 11.68 -4.01
N ALA A 166 4.86 12.61 -3.51
CA ALA A 166 5.34 13.72 -2.70
C ALA A 166 5.91 13.24 -1.37
N ALA A 167 5.25 12.29 -0.69
CA ALA A 167 5.76 11.68 0.54
C ALA A 167 7.11 11.00 0.30
N LEU A 168 7.20 10.13 -0.71
CA LEU A 168 8.45 9.49 -1.11
C LEU A 168 9.56 10.52 -1.39
N PHE A 169 9.28 11.55 -2.19
CA PHE A 169 10.28 12.55 -2.55
C PHE A 169 10.75 13.35 -1.34
N LEU A 170 9.84 13.81 -0.48
CA LEU A 170 10.19 14.61 0.71
C LEU A 170 10.91 13.79 1.78
N THR A 171 10.69 12.47 1.87
CA THR A 171 11.42 11.64 2.83
C THR A 171 12.76 11.12 2.31
N THR A 172 13.03 11.22 1.00
CA THR A 172 14.26 10.68 0.40
C THR A 172 15.18 11.73 -0.23
N VAL A 173 14.61 12.75 -0.86
CA VAL A 173 15.36 13.76 -1.63
C VAL A 173 15.18 15.14 -0.99
N GLY A 174 13.95 15.61 -0.83
CA GLY A 174 13.63 16.93 -0.28
C GLY A 174 13.49 16.93 1.24
N VAL A 175 14.46 16.34 1.94
CA VAL A 175 14.36 16.09 3.39
C VAL A 175 14.33 17.39 4.19
N GLU A 176 15.05 18.41 3.74
CA GLU A 176 15.08 19.75 4.35
C GLU A 176 13.72 20.45 4.30
N ASP A 177 12.91 20.16 3.28
CA ASP A 177 11.59 20.74 3.07
C ASP A 177 10.46 19.91 3.70
N ASN A 178 10.77 18.73 4.26
CA ASN A 178 9.81 17.80 4.86
C ASN A 178 9.20 18.36 6.15
N SER A 179 8.27 19.28 6.00
CA SER A 179 7.60 20.00 7.08
C SER A 179 6.09 19.76 7.06
N GLU A 180 5.46 19.88 8.23
CA GLU A 180 4.01 19.81 8.35
C GLU A 180 3.31 20.89 7.51
N VAL A 181 3.90 22.09 7.45
CA VAL A 181 3.40 23.21 6.65
C VAL A 181 3.33 22.84 5.17
N LEU A 182 4.39 22.23 4.62
CA LEU A 182 4.40 21.81 3.21
C LEU A 182 3.40 20.67 2.95
N ARG A 183 3.28 19.70 3.88
CA ARG A 183 2.29 18.62 3.78
C ARG A 183 0.86 19.15 3.77
N ASN A 184 0.55 20.09 4.66
CA ASN A 184 -0.74 20.76 4.70
C ASN A 184 -1.01 21.53 3.40
N ARG A 185 0.03 22.15 2.82
CA ARG A 185 -0.10 22.83 1.53
C ARG A 185 -0.38 21.85 0.37
N ILE A 186 0.28 20.70 0.34
CA ILE A 186 0.02 19.64 -0.64
C ILE A 186 -1.43 19.17 -0.54
N ALA A 187 -1.92 18.90 0.67
CA ALA A 187 -3.32 18.51 0.88
C ALA A 187 -4.31 19.58 0.39
N GLN A 188 -4.03 20.87 0.64
CA GLN A 188 -4.84 21.97 0.11
C GLN A 188 -4.87 22.01 -1.42
N LEU A 189 -3.71 21.84 -2.08
CA LEU A 189 -3.62 21.82 -3.54
C LEU A 189 -4.43 20.66 -4.13
N LEU A 190 -4.29 19.46 -3.56
CA LEU A 190 -5.04 18.29 -3.98
C LEU A 190 -6.54 18.49 -3.79
N LYS A 191 -6.98 18.98 -2.62
CA LYS A 191 -8.40 19.30 -2.38
C LYS A 191 -8.97 20.25 -3.43
N SER A 192 -8.26 21.32 -3.74
CA SER A 192 -8.71 22.32 -4.72
C SER A 192 -8.80 21.80 -6.16
N ALA A 193 -8.01 20.79 -6.50
CA ALA A 193 -7.98 20.21 -7.84
C ALA A 193 -9.00 19.07 -8.01
N THR A 194 -9.24 18.29 -6.94
CA THR A 194 -10.00 17.05 -6.98
C THR A 194 -11.46 17.23 -6.58
N VAL A 195 -11.77 18.18 -5.68
CA VAL A 195 -13.15 18.53 -5.34
C VAL A 195 -13.55 19.68 -6.26
N PRO A 196 -14.46 19.47 -7.23
CA PRO A 196 -14.90 20.58 -8.06
C PRO A 196 -15.54 21.63 -7.16
N ALA A 197 -15.39 22.89 -7.53
CA ALA A 197 -16.19 23.98 -6.97
C ALA A 197 -17.68 23.72 -7.30
N PHE A 198 -18.33 22.83 -6.56
CA PHE A 198 -19.77 22.55 -6.63
C PHE A 198 -20.58 23.51 -5.75
N GLU A 199 -19.93 24.53 -5.17
CA GLU A 199 -20.56 25.63 -4.43
C GLU A 199 -20.28 26.98 -5.10
N ARG A 200 -20.69 27.15 -6.36
CA ARG A 200 -20.97 28.47 -6.94
C ARG A 200 -22.26 28.46 -7.74
#